data_AF-A0A932EPR9-F1
#
_entry.id   AF-A0A932EPR9-F1
#
_cell.length_a   1.000
_cell.length_b   1.000
_cell.length_c   1.000
_cell.angle_alpha   90.00
_cell.angle_beta   90.00
_cell.angle_gamma   90.00
#
_symmetry.space_group_name_H-M   'P 1'
#
loop_
_entity.id
_entity.type
_entity.pdbx_description
1 polymer ?
#
loop_
_entity_poly.entity_id
_entity_poly.type
_entity_poly.pdbx_seq_one_letter_code
_entity_poly.pdbx_strand_id
1 'polypeptide(L)'
;MAGKKESVEIQGKTLPLSNLDKVLYPAVGFTKAQVIDYYARIAPVALPHLKDRPLTLKRYPEGVNGFHFYEKNAPKHRPDWVETAHIWSAGNNRWIDYVLCNELATLVWTSNLADLELHTSLSKFPEMQRPTMLAFDLDPGPPADIVQCCEVALWVRGIFERFGMQAFPKTSGSKGMQVYVPLNTAVTYEQSKPFAHAMARLMEAAHPEKVVSEMKKSLRTNKIFVDWSQNDDHKTTVNVYSLRAKDRPTVSTPITWDEVEKCLKKKDAEVLVFTSDDTLKRVEKFGDLFEPVLKLKQKLPSLEKLDALRQELIGEAQMDTRKPPKPTAAAKARAAKMAGVRTKSRKAR
;
A
#
# COMPACT_ATOMS: atom_id res chain seq x y z
N MET A 1 -18.90 -31.25 16.66
CA MET A 1 -17.70 -32.12 16.56
C MET A 1 -16.48 -31.26 16.82
N ALA A 2 -15.76 -31.47 17.91
CA ALA A 2 -14.47 -30.81 18.11
C ALA A 2 -13.51 -31.34 17.03
N GLY A 3 -13.01 -30.48 16.13
CA GLY A 3 -12.16 -30.92 15.04
C GLY A 3 -10.84 -31.51 15.54
N LYS A 4 -10.23 -32.35 14.70
CA LYS A 4 -8.93 -32.99 14.97
C LYS A 4 -7.92 -31.91 15.38
N LYS A 5 -7.31 -32.08 16.55
CA LYS A 5 -6.22 -31.24 17.05
C LYS A 5 -4.91 -31.97 16.83
N GLU A 6 -3.95 -31.28 16.24
CA GLU A 6 -2.59 -31.78 16.03
C GLU A 6 -1.64 -30.77 16.67
N SER A 7 -0.70 -31.23 17.50
CA SER A 7 0.30 -30.36 18.10
C SER A 7 1.55 -30.36 17.23
N VAL A 8 2.06 -29.17 16.92
CA VAL A 8 3.34 -28.98 16.21
C VAL A 8 4.32 -28.28 17.12
N GLU A 9 5.61 -28.55 16.93
CA GLU A 9 6.69 -27.83 17.60
C GLU A 9 7.34 -26.85 16.62
N ILE A 10 7.33 -25.56 16.96
CA ILE A 10 7.90 -24.48 16.15
C ILE A 10 8.80 -23.66 17.05
N GLN A 11 10.12 -23.60 16.75
CA GLN A 11 11.09 -22.82 17.55
C GLN A 11 11.06 -23.19 19.05
N GLY A 12 10.92 -24.48 19.38
CA GLY A 12 10.82 -24.96 20.77
C GLY A 12 9.48 -24.67 21.46
N LYS A 13 8.48 -24.17 20.73
CA LYS A 13 7.14 -23.85 21.24
C LYS A 13 6.14 -24.87 20.71
N THR A 14 5.42 -25.52 21.62
CA THR A 14 4.31 -26.42 21.26
C THR A 14 3.06 -25.61 20.93
N LEU A 15 2.48 -25.83 19.76
CA LEU A 15 1.29 -25.12 19.28
C LEU A 15 0.22 -26.13 18.83
N PRO A 16 -0.96 -26.17 19.48
CA PRO A 16 -2.08 -26.96 18.99
C PRO A 16 -2.72 -26.30 17.76
N LEU A 17 -2.59 -26.96 16.61
CA LEU A 17 -3.36 -26.67 15.42
C LEU A 17 -4.69 -27.43 15.45
N SER A 18 -5.71 -26.88 14.81
CA SER A 18 -7.04 -27.48 14.78
C SER A 18 -7.69 -27.22 13.42
N ASN A 19 -8.75 -27.94 13.04
CA ASN A 19 -9.58 -27.62 11.88
C ASN A 19 -8.78 -27.30 10.60
N LEU A 20 -7.72 -28.08 10.34
CA LEU A 20 -6.76 -27.81 9.26
C LEU A 20 -7.41 -27.88 7.86
N ASP A 21 -8.36 -28.80 7.69
CA ASP A 21 -9.12 -28.98 6.45
C ASP A 21 -10.23 -27.94 6.24
N LYS A 22 -10.44 -27.03 7.21
CA LYS A 22 -11.48 -26.00 7.10
C LYS A 22 -11.16 -25.09 5.92
N VAL A 23 -12.08 -25.02 4.96
CA VAL A 23 -11.98 -24.12 3.80
C VAL A 23 -12.23 -22.69 4.27
N LEU A 24 -11.23 -21.82 4.09
CA LEU A 24 -11.32 -20.39 4.41
C LEU A 24 -11.57 -19.53 3.16
N TYR A 25 -11.21 -20.00 1.96
CA TYR A 25 -11.57 -19.38 0.67
C TYR A 25 -12.42 -20.34 -0.17
N PRO A 26 -13.75 -20.29 -0.06
CA PRO A 26 -14.64 -21.26 -0.70
C PRO A 26 -14.54 -21.30 -2.23
N ALA A 27 -14.31 -20.17 -2.89
CA ALA A 27 -14.30 -20.11 -4.35
C ALA A 27 -13.15 -20.90 -5.00
N VAL A 28 -12.10 -21.22 -4.23
CA VAL A 28 -10.93 -21.97 -4.69
C VAL A 28 -10.56 -23.14 -3.78
N GLY A 29 -11.40 -23.44 -2.77
CA GLY A 29 -11.15 -24.52 -1.81
C GLY A 29 -9.92 -24.32 -0.92
N PHE A 30 -9.41 -23.09 -0.76
CA PHE A 30 -8.18 -22.86 0.01
C PHE A 30 -8.41 -23.03 1.51
N THR A 31 -7.68 -23.96 2.13
CA THR A 31 -7.89 -24.40 3.51
C THR A 31 -7.08 -23.63 4.53
N LYS A 32 -7.41 -23.79 5.81
CA LYS A 32 -6.62 -23.22 6.92
C LYS A 32 -5.20 -23.76 6.96
N ALA A 33 -4.99 -25.04 6.64
CA ALA A 33 -3.64 -25.60 6.49
C ALA A 33 -2.81 -24.84 5.45
N GLN A 34 -3.41 -24.49 4.30
CA GLN A 34 -2.71 -23.73 3.25
C GLN A 34 -2.44 -22.27 3.64
N VAL A 35 -3.33 -21.64 4.44
CA VAL A 35 -3.04 -20.32 5.04
C VAL A 35 -1.83 -20.40 5.96
N ILE A 36 -1.78 -21.42 6.83
CA ILE A 36 -0.66 -21.63 7.75
C ILE A 36 0.63 -21.93 6.97
N ASP A 37 0.58 -22.78 5.93
CA ASP A 37 1.73 -23.10 5.07
C ASP A 37 2.27 -21.83 4.39
N TYR A 38 1.40 -21.03 3.78
CA TYR A 38 1.79 -19.76 3.16
C TYR A 38 2.53 -18.86 4.15
N TYR A 39 1.93 -18.62 5.32
CA TYR A 39 2.53 -17.74 6.31
C TYR A 39 3.83 -18.30 6.89
N ALA A 40 3.95 -19.62 7.04
CA ALA A 40 5.19 -20.25 7.46
C ALA A 40 6.31 -20.07 6.43
N ARG A 41 6.00 -20.22 5.14
CA ARG A 41 6.98 -20.12 4.05
C ARG A 41 7.38 -18.68 3.71
N ILE A 42 6.45 -17.72 3.85
CA ILE A 42 6.73 -16.30 3.61
C ILE A 42 7.40 -15.63 4.83
N ALA A 43 7.39 -16.27 5.99
CA ALA A 43 7.91 -15.75 7.25
C ALA A 43 9.32 -15.13 7.17
N PRO A 44 10.31 -15.70 6.44
CA PRO A 44 11.66 -15.12 6.39
C PRO A 44 11.69 -13.67 5.89
N VAL A 45 10.79 -13.31 4.97
CA VAL A 45 10.66 -11.93 4.47
C VAL A 45 9.55 -11.16 5.15
N ALA A 46 8.48 -11.81 5.63
CA ALA A 46 7.35 -11.12 6.27
C ALA A 46 7.65 -10.68 7.72
N LEU A 47 8.34 -11.50 8.52
CA LEU A 47 8.62 -11.21 9.93
C LEU A 47 9.44 -9.92 10.15
N PRO A 48 10.47 -9.59 9.34
CA PRO A 48 11.16 -8.30 9.44
C PRO A 48 10.22 -7.08 9.35
N HIS A 49 9.14 -7.18 8.57
CA HIS A 49 8.13 -6.12 8.43
C HIS A 49 7.14 -6.08 9.60
N LEU A 50 6.89 -7.23 10.25
CA LEU A 50 6.02 -7.34 11.44
C LEU A 50 6.74 -6.98 12.74
N LYS A 51 8.07 -7.12 12.76
CA LYS A 51 8.88 -7.01 13.97
C LYS A 51 8.65 -5.71 14.73
N ASP A 52 8.32 -5.87 16.01
CA ASP A 52 8.01 -4.83 16.99
C ASP A 52 6.84 -3.91 16.60
N ARG A 53 6.01 -4.32 15.64
CA ARG A 53 4.81 -3.57 15.26
C ARG A 53 3.57 -4.15 15.94
N PRO A 54 2.80 -3.31 16.66
CA PRO A 54 1.49 -3.70 17.16
C PRO A 54 0.61 -4.23 16.03
N LEU A 55 0.18 -5.48 16.15
CA LEU A 55 -0.63 -6.17 15.15
C LEU A 55 -2.10 -6.10 15.55
N THR A 56 -2.93 -5.60 14.64
CA THR A 56 -4.38 -5.77 14.68
C THR A 56 -4.74 -7.01 13.88
N LEU A 57 -5.35 -7.99 14.54
CA LEU A 57 -5.84 -9.19 13.89
C LEU A 57 -7.18 -8.89 13.22
N LYS A 58 -7.38 -9.38 12.00
CA LYS A 58 -8.68 -9.41 11.34
C LYS A 58 -9.03 -10.86 11.04
N ARG A 59 -9.85 -11.42 11.92
CA ARG A 59 -10.12 -12.85 12.00
C ARG A 59 -11.35 -13.23 11.20
N TYR A 60 -11.27 -14.36 10.51
CA TYR A 60 -12.29 -14.96 9.67
C TYR A 60 -12.57 -16.41 10.10
N PRO A 61 -13.15 -16.64 11.29
CA PRO A 61 -13.32 -17.99 11.81
C PRO A 61 -14.08 -18.93 10.85
N GLU A 62 -15.04 -18.38 10.10
CA GLU A 62 -15.89 -19.09 9.13
C GLU A 62 -15.49 -18.84 7.67
N GLY A 63 -14.26 -18.37 7.42
CA GLY A 63 -13.76 -18.05 6.08
C GLY A 63 -14.24 -16.69 5.54
N VAL A 64 -13.78 -16.35 4.34
CA VAL A 64 -13.94 -15.00 3.75
C VAL A 64 -15.38 -14.59 3.45
N ASN A 65 -16.29 -15.56 3.29
CA ASN A 65 -17.72 -15.32 3.07
C ASN A 65 -18.53 -15.25 4.38
N GLY A 66 -17.90 -15.54 5.52
CA GLY A 66 -18.55 -15.58 6.82
C GLY A 66 -18.36 -14.31 7.64
N PHE A 67 -18.68 -14.41 8.94
CA PHE A 67 -18.44 -13.34 9.89
C PHE A 67 -16.94 -13.08 10.08
N HIS A 68 -16.59 -11.81 10.24
CA HIS A 68 -15.23 -11.38 10.57
C HIS A 68 -15.25 -10.25 11.60
N PHE A 69 -14.15 -10.09 12.32
CA PHE A 69 -13.98 -9.03 13.30
C PHE A 69 -12.52 -8.59 13.43
N TYR A 70 -12.33 -7.35 13.86
CA TYR A 70 -11.03 -6.82 14.22
C TYR A 70 -10.78 -7.04 15.71
N GLU A 71 -9.61 -7.58 16.05
CA GLU A 71 -9.17 -7.86 17.41
C GLU A 71 -7.83 -7.17 17.64
N LYS A 72 -7.92 -5.97 18.25
CA LYS A 72 -6.75 -5.17 18.63
C LYS A 72 -6.12 -5.65 19.94
N ASN A 73 -6.97 -6.01 20.90
CA ASN A 73 -6.52 -6.52 22.18
C ASN A 73 -6.21 -8.01 22.05
N ALA A 74 -5.03 -8.43 22.51
CA ALA A 74 -4.57 -9.79 22.43
C ALA A 74 -5.57 -10.74 23.12
N PRO A 75 -5.86 -11.92 22.53
CA PRO A 75 -6.73 -12.89 23.16
C PRO A 75 -6.27 -13.23 24.57
N LYS A 76 -7.21 -13.27 25.52
CA LYS A 76 -6.92 -13.61 26.93
C LYS A 76 -6.29 -14.98 27.10
N HIS A 77 -6.63 -15.93 26.22
CA HIS A 77 -6.14 -17.31 26.22
C HIS A 77 -4.97 -17.53 25.24
N ARG A 78 -4.22 -16.48 24.89
CA ARG A 78 -2.99 -16.64 24.09
C ARG A 78 -1.95 -17.46 24.85
N PRO A 79 -1.07 -18.20 24.16
CA PRO A 79 0.09 -18.82 24.79
C PRO A 79 0.99 -17.78 25.49
N ASP A 80 1.60 -18.15 26.61
CA ASP A 80 2.42 -17.24 27.44
C ASP A 80 3.63 -16.67 26.69
N TRP A 81 4.13 -17.38 25.68
CA TRP A 81 5.23 -16.95 24.83
C TRP A 81 4.83 -15.94 23.75
N VAL A 82 3.54 -15.64 23.56
CA VAL A 82 3.09 -14.60 22.63
C VAL A 82 3.29 -13.23 23.27
N GLU A 83 4.32 -12.53 22.79
CA GLU A 83 4.66 -11.19 23.22
C GLU A 83 3.54 -10.18 22.89
N THR A 84 3.41 -9.17 23.76
CA THR A 84 2.42 -8.10 23.60
C THR A 84 3.02 -6.73 23.88
N ALA A 85 2.53 -5.73 23.16
CA ALA A 85 2.81 -4.31 23.39
C ALA A 85 1.65 -3.65 24.16
N HIS A 86 1.92 -3.17 25.36
CA HIS A 86 0.95 -2.48 26.21
C HIS A 86 0.87 -1.00 25.83
N ILE A 87 -0.21 -0.59 25.17
CA ILE A 87 -0.34 0.74 24.54
C ILE A 87 -1.62 1.44 24.99
N TRP A 88 -1.50 2.71 25.39
CA TRP A 88 -2.65 3.55 25.71
C TRP A 88 -3.43 3.91 24.46
N SER A 89 -4.72 3.60 24.44
CA SER A 89 -5.62 3.94 23.35
C SER A 89 -6.51 5.11 23.77
N ALA A 90 -6.13 6.33 23.41
CA ALA A 90 -6.89 7.54 23.75
C ALA A 90 -8.36 7.46 23.33
N GLY A 91 -8.65 7.00 22.11
CA GLY A 91 -10.03 6.88 21.61
C GLY A 91 -10.92 5.85 22.35
N ASN A 92 -10.32 4.89 23.07
CA ASN A 92 -11.03 3.91 23.88
C ASN A 92 -10.90 4.18 25.38
N ASN A 93 -10.15 5.22 25.77
CA ASN A 93 -9.82 5.58 27.14
C ASN A 93 -9.36 4.38 28.01
N ARG A 94 -8.51 3.52 27.44
CA ARG A 94 -7.98 2.33 28.13
C ARG A 94 -6.65 1.88 27.52
N TRP A 95 -5.92 1.07 28.28
CA TRP A 95 -4.79 0.31 27.76
C TRP A 95 -5.24 -0.88 26.92
N ILE A 96 -4.48 -1.18 25.88
CA ILE A 96 -4.70 -2.32 24.97
C ILE A 96 -3.37 -3.07 24.84
N ASP A 97 -3.42 -4.39 24.98
CA ASP A 97 -2.30 -5.27 24.71
C ASP A 97 -2.37 -5.70 23.25
N TYR A 98 -1.49 -5.19 22.38
CA TYR A 98 -1.43 -5.64 20.99
C TYR A 98 -0.50 -6.84 20.86
N VAL A 99 -0.81 -7.80 20.00
CA VAL A 99 0.12 -8.90 19.67
C VAL A 99 1.36 -8.32 18.97
N LEU A 100 2.54 -8.79 19.36
CA LEU A 100 3.79 -8.57 18.62
C LEU A 100 4.17 -9.86 17.88
N CYS A 101 4.04 -9.84 16.55
CA CYS A 101 4.33 -11.00 15.71
C CYS A 101 5.82 -11.04 15.33
N ASN A 102 6.68 -11.30 16.32
CA ASN A 102 8.14 -11.21 16.21
C ASN A 102 8.81 -12.47 15.66
N GLU A 103 8.09 -13.58 15.55
CA GLU A 103 8.65 -14.89 15.23
C GLU A 103 7.65 -15.80 14.51
N LEU A 104 8.16 -16.91 13.96
CA LEU A 104 7.37 -17.87 13.19
C LEU A 104 6.28 -18.53 14.05
N ALA A 105 6.58 -18.93 15.29
CA ALA A 105 5.58 -19.53 16.17
C ALA A 105 4.36 -18.62 16.38
N THR A 106 4.58 -17.32 16.59
CA THR A 106 3.49 -16.34 16.75
C THR A 106 2.71 -16.15 15.45
N LEU A 107 3.38 -16.11 14.30
CA LEU A 107 2.72 -15.98 12.99
C LEU A 107 1.85 -17.19 12.63
N VAL A 108 2.32 -18.41 12.94
CA VAL A 108 1.53 -19.63 12.73
C VAL A 108 0.36 -19.68 13.72
N TRP A 109 0.57 -19.22 14.96
CA TRP A 109 -0.51 -19.12 15.94
C TRP A 109 -1.62 -18.14 15.51
N THR A 110 -1.29 -16.92 15.05
CA THR A 110 -2.31 -15.97 14.54
C THR A 110 -3.05 -16.56 13.35
N SER A 111 -2.34 -17.21 12.43
CA SER A 111 -2.92 -17.91 11.27
C SER A 111 -3.90 -19.02 11.70
N ASN A 112 -3.57 -19.80 12.75
CA ASN A 112 -4.43 -20.83 13.30
C ASN A 112 -5.72 -20.27 13.95
N LEU A 113 -5.68 -19.02 14.42
CA LEU A 113 -6.86 -18.26 14.88
C LEU A 113 -7.74 -17.74 13.74
N ALA A 114 -7.43 -18.13 12.50
CA ALA A 114 -8.02 -17.66 11.25
C ALA A 114 -7.81 -16.15 11.04
N ASP A 115 -6.70 -15.61 11.51
CA ASP A 115 -6.25 -14.28 11.13
C ASP A 115 -5.74 -14.31 9.69
N LEU A 116 -6.47 -13.69 8.77
CA LEU A 116 -6.10 -13.70 7.35
C LEU A 116 -5.36 -12.42 6.97
N GLU A 117 -5.70 -11.28 7.56
CA GLU A 117 -5.09 -10.00 7.23
C GLU A 117 -4.25 -9.48 8.41
N LEU A 118 -2.95 -9.31 8.19
CA LEU A 118 -2.01 -8.74 9.14
C LEU A 118 -2.01 -7.21 8.99
N HIS A 119 -2.56 -6.48 9.97
CA HIS A 119 -2.60 -5.02 9.95
C HIS A 119 -1.68 -4.41 11.02
N THR A 120 -0.67 -3.65 10.59
CA THR A 120 0.35 -3.10 11.49
C THR A 120 0.33 -1.58 11.56
N SER A 121 0.79 -1.04 12.69
CA SER A 121 1.16 0.39 12.80
C SER A 121 2.36 0.73 11.89
N LEU A 122 2.46 1.98 11.44
CA LEU A 122 3.65 2.51 10.76
C LEU A 122 4.82 2.78 11.75
N SER A 123 4.53 2.87 13.05
CA SER A 123 5.53 2.93 14.13
C SER A 123 5.87 1.54 14.68
N LYS A 124 6.95 1.49 15.46
CA LYS A 124 7.36 0.30 16.23
C LYS A 124 7.21 0.61 17.72
N PHE A 125 6.81 -0.39 18.50
CA PHE A 125 6.84 -0.32 19.95
C PHE A 125 8.30 -0.29 20.45
N PRO A 126 8.63 0.49 21.51
CA PRO A 126 7.75 1.35 22.30
C PRO A 126 7.55 2.77 21.73
N GLU A 127 8.22 3.12 20.63
CA GLU A 127 8.26 4.46 20.02
C GLU A 127 7.00 4.76 19.18
N MET A 128 5.83 4.66 19.80
CA MET A 128 4.54 4.67 19.10
C MET A 128 4.23 5.99 18.38
N GLN A 129 4.85 7.11 18.79
CA GLN A 129 4.65 8.43 18.17
C GLN A 129 5.55 8.68 16.95
N ARG A 130 6.47 7.75 16.65
CA ARG A 130 7.50 7.90 15.61
C ARG A 130 7.29 6.87 14.51
N PRO A 131 6.61 7.24 13.42
CA PRO A 131 6.48 6.35 12.28
C PRO A 131 7.84 6.09 11.65
N THR A 132 8.05 4.84 11.25
CA THR A 132 9.25 4.44 10.51
C THR A 132 9.14 4.71 9.00
N MET A 133 7.94 5.03 8.51
CA MET A 133 7.64 5.29 7.11
C MET A 133 6.39 6.15 6.95
N LEU A 134 6.28 6.85 5.82
CA LEU A 134 5.00 7.37 5.30
C LEU A 134 4.32 6.31 4.45
N ALA A 135 2.99 6.30 4.46
CA ALA A 135 2.17 5.47 3.58
C ALA A 135 1.11 6.31 2.87
N PHE A 136 1.00 6.14 1.56
CA PHE A 136 -0.08 6.70 0.75
C PHE A 136 -0.91 5.53 0.22
N ASP A 137 -2.13 5.36 0.76
CA ASP A 137 -3.06 4.33 0.29
C ASP A 137 -3.93 4.91 -0.82
N LEU A 138 -3.79 4.32 -2.02
CA LEU A 138 -4.41 4.82 -3.24
C LEU A 138 -5.66 3.99 -3.51
N ASP A 139 -6.79 4.54 -3.09
CA ASP A 139 -8.09 3.89 -3.12
C ASP A 139 -8.90 4.32 -4.34
N PRO A 140 -9.16 3.43 -5.31
CA PRO A 140 -9.93 3.79 -6.49
C PRO A 140 -11.44 3.84 -6.19
N GLY A 141 -12.09 4.93 -6.58
CA GLY A 141 -13.54 5.05 -6.62
C GLY A 141 -14.08 4.60 -7.97
N PRO A 142 -15.01 3.62 -8.03
CA PRO A 142 -15.53 3.09 -9.27
C PRO A 142 -16.00 4.19 -10.26
N PRO A 143 -15.81 4.01 -11.58
CA PRO A 143 -15.24 2.83 -12.25
C PRO A 143 -13.70 2.78 -12.26
N ALA A 144 -13.01 3.72 -11.59
CA ALA A 144 -11.55 3.66 -11.49
C ALA A 144 -11.11 2.37 -10.77
N ASP A 145 -9.91 1.91 -11.09
CA ASP A 145 -9.27 0.74 -10.51
C ASP A 145 -7.76 0.97 -10.30
N ILE A 146 -7.01 -0.12 -10.07
CA ILE A 146 -5.57 -0.07 -9.82
C ILE A 146 -4.78 0.57 -10.97
N VAL A 147 -5.29 0.58 -12.21
CA VAL A 147 -4.63 1.23 -13.35
C VAL A 147 -4.55 2.74 -13.11
N GLN A 148 -5.63 3.38 -12.64
CA GLN A 148 -5.57 4.80 -12.28
C GLN A 148 -4.74 5.01 -11.00
N CYS A 149 -4.73 4.06 -10.07
CA CYS A 149 -3.82 4.14 -8.93
C CYS A 149 -2.34 4.13 -9.37
N CYS A 150 -1.98 3.39 -10.42
CA CYS A 150 -0.61 3.36 -10.95
C CYS A 150 -0.18 4.74 -11.45
N GLU A 151 -1.08 5.46 -12.14
CA GLU A 151 -0.81 6.84 -12.58
C GLU A 151 -0.51 7.76 -11.39
N VAL A 152 -1.36 7.72 -10.36
CA VAL A 152 -1.17 8.52 -9.14
C VAL A 152 0.09 8.10 -8.37
N ALA A 153 0.40 6.80 -8.32
CA ALA A 153 1.61 6.28 -7.68
C ALA A 153 2.89 6.81 -8.34
N LEU A 154 2.90 6.95 -9.66
CA LEU A 154 4.03 7.54 -10.39
C LEU A 154 4.20 9.03 -10.09
N TRP A 155 3.12 9.76 -9.84
CA TRP A 155 3.22 11.15 -9.37
C TRP A 155 3.77 11.25 -7.96
N VAL A 156 3.30 10.39 -7.04
CA VAL A 156 3.86 10.28 -5.69
C VAL A 156 5.37 10.04 -5.76
N ARG A 157 5.79 9.06 -6.57
CA ARG A 157 7.21 8.76 -6.81
C ARG A 157 7.95 10.00 -7.31
N GLY A 158 7.46 10.63 -8.38
CA GLY A 158 8.10 11.79 -8.99
C GLY A 158 8.28 12.96 -8.00
N ILE A 159 7.29 13.23 -7.16
CA ILE A 159 7.38 14.27 -6.12
C ILE A 159 8.51 13.95 -5.12
N PHE A 160 8.60 12.69 -4.65
CA PHE A 160 9.68 12.31 -3.73
C PHE A 160 11.06 12.29 -4.40
N GLU A 161 11.15 11.93 -5.68
CA GLU A 161 12.40 12.01 -6.44
C GLU A 161 12.94 13.45 -6.52
N ARG A 162 12.06 14.47 -6.62
CA ARG A 162 12.47 15.89 -6.54
C ARG A 162 13.13 16.26 -5.21
N PHE A 163 12.83 15.53 -4.14
CA PHE A 163 13.47 15.67 -2.82
C PHE A 163 14.64 14.71 -2.61
N GLY A 164 15.05 13.96 -3.65
CA GLY A 164 16.10 12.95 -3.54
C GLY A 164 15.70 11.75 -2.69
N MET A 165 14.40 11.51 -2.52
CA MET A 165 13.85 10.41 -1.73
C MET A 165 13.36 9.27 -2.63
N GLN A 166 13.44 8.06 -2.12
CA GLN A 166 12.96 6.83 -2.73
C GLN A 166 11.63 6.42 -2.13
N ALA A 167 10.73 5.95 -3.01
CA ALA A 167 9.42 5.42 -2.68
C ALA A 167 9.28 3.98 -3.20
N PHE A 168 8.46 3.17 -2.52
CA PHE A 168 8.34 1.74 -2.75
C PHE A 168 6.86 1.36 -2.90
N PRO A 169 6.44 0.83 -4.06
CA PRO A 169 5.06 0.47 -4.30
C PRO A 169 4.76 -0.96 -3.88
N LYS A 170 3.54 -1.18 -3.41
CA LYS A 170 2.96 -2.52 -3.24
C LYS A 170 1.49 -2.52 -3.62
N THR A 171 1.00 -3.65 -4.13
CA THR A 171 -0.44 -3.82 -4.30
C THR A 171 -1.10 -3.94 -2.93
N SER A 172 -2.35 -3.50 -2.81
CA SER A 172 -3.11 -3.77 -1.58
C SER A 172 -3.51 -5.25 -1.48
N GLY A 173 -3.49 -5.99 -2.60
CA GLY A 173 -4.12 -7.31 -2.75
C GLY A 173 -5.65 -7.25 -2.83
N SER A 174 -6.22 -6.05 -2.89
CA SER A 174 -7.65 -5.78 -3.05
C SER A 174 -7.87 -4.95 -4.33
N LYS A 175 -8.43 -3.74 -4.24
CA LYS A 175 -8.75 -2.90 -5.42
C LYS A 175 -7.67 -1.88 -5.77
N GLY A 176 -6.93 -1.39 -4.77
CA GLY A 176 -5.95 -0.31 -4.93
C GLY A 176 -4.52 -0.76 -4.71
N MET A 177 -3.62 0.21 -4.55
CA MET A 177 -2.21 0.01 -4.23
C MET A 177 -1.72 1.04 -3.22
N GLN A 178 -0.53 0.83 -2.70
CA GLN A 178 0.06 1.68 -1.69
C GLN A 178 1.47 2.08 -2.08
N VAL A 179 1.87 3.29 -1.72
CA VAL A 179 3.23 3.80 -1.91
C VAL A 179 3.81 4.18 -0.56
N TYR A 180 4.94 3.57 -0.23
CA TYR A 180 5.61 3.76 1.05
C TYR A 180 6.90 4.55 0.86
N VAL A 181 7.18 5.46 1.78
CA VAL A 181 8.44 6.21 1.81
C VAL A 181 9.11 5.97 3.15
N PRO A 182 10.23 5.21 3.20
CA PRO A 182 10.91 4.94 4.45
C PRO A 182 11.50 6.21 5.04
N LEU A 183 11.28 6.41 6.33
CA LEU A 183 11.83 7.52 7.08
C LEU A 183 12.95 7.04 7.98
N ASN A 184 12.66 6.06 8.86
CA ASN A 184 13.58 5.48 9.84
C ASN A 184 14.44 6.54 10.59
N THR A 185 13.81 7.67 10.93
CA THR A 185 14.43 8.85 11.56
C THR A 185 13.66 9.25 12.84
N ALA A 186 13.90 10.45 13.36
CA ALA A 186 13.20 11.00 14.52
C ALA A 186 11.86 11.68 14.21
N VAL A 187 11.37 11.55 12.97
CA VAL A 187 10.10 12.14 12.55
C VAL A 187 8.93 11.58 13.37
N THR A 188 8.03 12.45 13.79
CA THR A 188 6.80 12.10 14.54
C THR A 188 5.56 12.14 13.65
N TYR A 189 4.46 11.56 14.13
CA TYR A 189 3.16 11.68 13.45
C TYR A 189 2.67 13.12 13.33
N GLU A 190 3.01 13.99 14.29
CA GLU A 190 2.72 15.44 14.23
C GLU A 190 3.38 16.11 13.02
N GLN A 191 4.49 15.56 12.52
CA GLN A 191 5.19 16.06 11.33
C GLN A 191 4.77 15.31 10.06
N SER A 192 4.66 13.98 10.15
CA SER A 192 4.41 13.12 8.99
C SER A 192 2.99 13.22 8.46
N LYS A 193 1.99 13.35 9.36
CA LYS A 193 0.57 13.42 8.99
C LYS A 193 0.22 14.70 8.24
N PRO A 194 0.59 15.91 8.72
CA PRO A 194 0.35 17.14 7.95
C PRO A 194 1.07 17.14 6.62
N PHE A 195 2.29 16.58 6.55
CA PHE A 195 3.02 16.43 5.29
C PHE A 195 2.28 15.54 4.29
N ALA A 196 1.83 14.35 4.71
CA ALA A 196 1.06 13.45 3.86
C ALA A 196 -0.24 14.11 3.36
N HIS A 197 -0.94 14.85 4.23
CA HIS A 197 -2.14 15.58 3.87
C HIS A 197 -1.86 16.71 2.86
N ALA A 198 -0.80 17.50 3.08
CA ALA A 198 -0.39 18.55 2.15
C ALA A 198 -0.04 17.96 0.76
N MET A 199 0.61 16.81 0.72
CA MET A 199 0.94 16.12 -0.54
C MET A 199 -0.31 15.59 -1.25
N ALA A 200 -1.29 15.04 -0.52
CA ALA A 200 -2.58 14.66 -1.10
C ALA A 200 -3.34 15.87 -1.71
N ARG A 201 -3.34 17.01 -1.00
CA ARG A 201 -3.95 18.26 -1.50
C ARG A 201 -3.20 18.86 -2.68
N LEU A 202 -1.87 18.71 -2.73
CA LEU A 202 -1.07 19.10 -3.89
C LEU A 202 -1.50 18.32 -5.13
N MET A 203 -1.61 17.00 -5.02
CA MET A 203 -2.04 16.15 -6.13
C MET A 203 -3.49 16.43 -6.56
N GLU A 204 -4.40 16.63 -5.60
CA GLU A 204 -5.78 17.03 -5.90
C GLU A 204 -5.85 18.40 -6.61
N ALA A 205 -5.03 19.37 -6.20
CA ALA A 205 -4.99 20.68 -6.87
C ALA A 205 -4.41 20.60 -8.29
N ALA A 206 -3.43 19.74 -8.52
CA ALA A 206 -2.81 19.53 -9.83
C ALA A 206 -3.69 18.70 -10.78
N HIS A 207 -4.44 17.74 -10.24
CA HIS A 207 -5.25 16.77 -11.00
C HIS A 207 -6.65 16.58 -10.38
N PRO A 208 -7.47 17.64 -10.29
CA PRO A 208 -8.76 17.60 -9.57
C PRO A 208 -9.78 16.65 -10.19
N GLU A 209 -9.62 16.29 -11.46
CA GLU A 209 -10.45 15.32 -12.18
C GLU A 209 -10.07 13.86 -11.90
N LYS A 210 -8.89 13.61 -11.32
CA LYS A 210 -8.35 12.26 -11.07
C LYS A 210 -8.12 11.95 -9.59
N VAL A 211 -7.86 12.95 -8.76
CA VAL A 211 -7.51 12.76 -7.35
C VAL A 211 -8.53 13.44 -6.45
N VAL A 212 -8.77 12.84 -5.29
CA VAL A 212 -9.50 13.45 -4.19
C VAL A 212 -8.74 13.24 -2.88
N SER A 213 -8.67 14.27 -2.03
CA SER A 213 -8.05 14.17 -0.70
C SER A 213 -9.06 14.22 0.45
N GLU A 214 -10.31 14.57 0.16
CA GLU A 214 -11.43 14.50 1.10
C GLU A 214 -11.91 13.05 1.32
N MET A 215 -12.19 12.70 2.57
CA MET A 215 -12.60 11.34 2.93
C MET A 215 -13.99 10.94 2.41
N LYS A 216 -14.83 11.89 1.99
CA LYS A 216 -16.21 11.64 1.57
C LYS A 216 -16.25 10.69 0.37
N LYS A 217 -16.87 9.51 0.55
CA LYS A 217 -16.99 8.49 -0.50
C LYS A 217 -17.71 9.00 -1.76
N SER A 218 -18.68 9.91 -1.61
CA SER A 218 -19.44 10.50 -2.72
C SER A 218 -18.57 11.31 -3.70
N LEU A 219 -17.37 11.75 -3.28
CA LEU A 219 -16.45 12.52 -4.12
C LEU A 219 -15.48 11.64 -4.92
N ARG A 220 -15.48 10.32 -4.68
CA ARG A 220 -14.47 9.40 -5.22
C ARG A 220 -14.82 8.84 -6.59
N THR A 221 -16.06 8.99 -7.06
CA THR A 221 -16.50 8.42 -8.34
C THR A 221 -15.53 8.83 -9.45
N ASN A 222 -14.96 7.84 -10.15
CA ASN A 222 -13.97 8.01 -11.22
C ASN A 222 -12.63 8.65 -10.79
N LYS A 223 -12.34 8.70 -9.48
CA LYS A 223 -11.12 9.29 -8.92
C LYS A 223 -10.39 8.34 -8.00
N ILE A 224 -9.13 8.64 -7.74
CA ILE A 224 -8.31 8.01 -6.71
C ILE A 224 -8.38 8.85 -5.45
N PHE A 225 -8.87 8.25 -4.37
CA PHE A 225 -8.70 8.81 -3.04
C PHE A 225 -7.27 8.52 -2.57
N VAL A 226 -6.53 9.59 -2.29
CA VAL A 226 -5.20 9.48 -1.69
C VAL A 226 -5.41 9.54 -0.18
N ASP A 227 -5.48 8.37 0.45
CA ASP A 227 -5.71 8.27 1.88
C ASP A 227 -4.42 8.59 2.67
N TRP A 228 -4.26 9.88 2.93
CA TRP A 228 -3.20 10.40 3.79
C TRP A 228 -3.44 10.08 5.28
N SER A 229 -4.66 9.70 5.66
CA SER A 229 -5.03 9.50 7.07
C SER A 229 -4.49 8.22 7.68
N GLN A 230 -3.91 7.34 6.86
CA GLN A 230 -3.16 6.16 7.31
C GLN A 230 -1.90 6.54 8.11
N ASN A 231 -1.40 7.78 7.94
CA ASN A 231 -0.23 8.30 8.66
C ASN A 231 -0.61 8.80 10.06
N ASP A 232 -1.15 7.92 10.88
CA ASP A 232 -1.63 8.25 12.23
C ASP A 232 -1.33 7.12 13.22
N ASP A 233 -1.16 7.45 14.49
CA ASP A 233 -0.72 6.53 15.55
C ASP A 233 -1.78 5.49 15.94
N HIS A 234 -3.05 5.80 15.70
CA HIS A 234 -4.19 4.92 15.99
C HIS A 234 -4.62 4.06 14.79
N LYS A 235 -3.97 4.23 13.64
CA LYS A 235 -4.28 3.54 12.38
C LYS A 235 -3.35 2.35 12.18
N THR A 236 -3.86 1.40 11.41
CA THR A 236 -3.09 0.24 10.95
C THR A 236 -3.36 0.05 9.48
N THR A 237 -2.32 -0.34 8.75
CA THR A 237 -2.41 -0.64 7.32
C THR A 237 -2.06 -2.10 7.09
N VAL A 238 -2.65 -2.72 6.07
CA VAL A 238 -2.32 -4.10 5.71
C VAL A 238 -0.83 -4.22 5.42
N ASN A 239 -0.17 -5.12 6.13
CA ASN A 239 1.25 -5.35 6.01
C ASN A 239 1.59 -5.92 4.63
N VAL A 240 2.81 -5.71 4.20
CA VAL A 240 3.37 -6.42 3.06
C VAL A 240 3.34 -7.94 3.32
N TYR A 241 3.10 -8.73 2.26
CA TYR A 241 2.97 -10.19 2.30
C TYR A 241 1.73 -10.73 3.04
N SER A 242 0.86 -9.86 3.57
CA SER A 242 -0.42 -10.29 4.15
C SER A 242 -1.35 -10.82 3.07
N LEU A 243 -2.01 -11.95 3.35
CA LEU A 243 -3.18 -12.38 2.61
C LEU A 243 -4.31 -11.35 2.76
N ARG A 244 -5.23 -11.36 1.80
CA ARG A 244 -6.46 -10.56 1.78
C ARG A 244 -7.66 -11.46 1.80
N ALA A 245 -8.68 -11.08 2.56
CA ALA A 245 -9.95 -11.81 2.57
C ALA A 245 -10.80 -11.41 1.37
N LYS A 246 -10.46 -12.00 0.22
CA LYS A 246 -11.16 -11.90 -1.07
C LYS A 246 -11.62 -13.29 -1.50
N ASP A 247 -12.24 -13.39 -2.67
CA ASP A 247 -12.69 -14.67 -3.22
C ASP A 247 -11.52 -15.67 -3.42
N ARG A 248 -10.32 -15.13 -3.69
CA ARG A 248 -9.06 -15.88 -3.81
C ARG A 248 -8.06 -15.39 -2.76
N PRO A 249 -7.06 -16.20 -2.37
CA PRO A 249 -6.01 -15.82 -1.42
C PRO A 249 -5.00 -14.84 -2.06
N THR A 250 -5.47 -13.65 -2.40
CA THR A 250 -4.62 -12.57 -2.93
C THR A 250 -3.77 -11.96 -1.82
N VAL A 251 -2.64 -11.36 -2.20
CA VAL A 251 -1.63 -10.87 -1.26
C VAL A 251 -1.35 -9.39 -1.49
N SER A 252 -1.12 -8.64 -0.41
CA SER A 252 -0.51 -7.31 -0.50
C SER A 252 0.96 -7.45 -0.87
N THR A 253 1.28 -7.25 -2.15
CA THR A 253 2.53 -7.75 -2.74
C THR A 253 3.44 -6.59 -3.16
N PRO A 254 4.72 -6.58 -2.77
CA PRO A 254 5.72 -5.66 -3.31
C PRO A 254 5.86 -5.81 -4.81
N ILE A 255 5.92 -4.68 -5.49
CA ILE A 255 6.09 -4.62 -6.94
C ILE A 255 7.20 -3.64 -7.30
N THR A 256 7.75 -3.83 -8.49
CA THR A 256 8.70 -2.90 -9.08
C THR A 256 7.98 -1.73 -9.73
N TRP A 257 8.67 -0.61 -9.90
CA TRP A 257 8.12 0.52 -10.65
C TRP A 257 7.87 0.19 -12.13
N ASP A 258 8.70 -0.68 -12.73
CA ASP A 258 8.48 -1.18 -14.10
C ASP A 258 7.15 -1.92 -14.23
N GLU A 259 6.73 -2.67 -13.20
CA GLU A 259 5.42 -3.32 -13.15
C GLU A 259 4.27 -2.31 -13.06
N VAL A 260 4.45 -1.23 -12.30
CA VAL A 260 3.49 -0.11 -12.20
C VAL A 260 3.33 0.57 -13.57
N GLU A 261 4.44 0.90 -14.24
CA GLU A 261 4.43 1.51 -15.57
C GLU A 261 3.81 0.58 -16.62
N LYS A 262 4.11 -0.72 -16.54
CA LYS A 262 3.55 -1.74 -17.43
C LYS A 262 2.03 -1.88 -17.26
N CYS A 263 1.54 -1.89 -16.02
CA CYS A 263 0.10 -1.90 -15.73
C CYS A 263 -0.60 -0.70 -16.36
N LEU A 264 -0.07 0.51 -16.14
CA LEU A 264 -0.61 1.74 -16.71
C LEU A 264 -0.61 1.72 -18.24
N LYS A 265 0.51 1.32 -18.86
CA LYS A 265 0.66 1.27 -20.32
C LYS A 265 -0.29 0.28 -20.98
N LYS A 266 -0.48 -0.89 -20.35
CA LYS A 266 -1.37 -1.95 -20.88
C LYS A 266 -2.84 -1.72 -20.55
N LYS A 267 -3.14 -0.88 -19.54
CA LYS A 267 -4.49 -0.71 -18.97
C LYS A 267 -5.10 -2.04 -18.53
N ASP A 268 -4.28 -2.85 -17.88
CA ASP A 268 -4.64 -4.22 -17.49
C ASP A 268 -4.37 -4.40 -16.00
N ALA A 269 -5.43 -4.39 -15.20
CA ALA A 269 -5.37 -4.52 -13.75
C ALA A 269 -4.86 -5.91 -13.30
N GLU A 270 -5.09 -6.97 -14.10
CA GLU A 270 -4.78 -8.35 -13.71
C GLU A 270 -3.27 -8.59 -13.60
N VAL A 271 -2.43 -7.78 -14.26
CA VAL A 271 -0.97 -7.89 -14.14
C VAL A 271 -0.43 -7.55 -12.75
N LEU A 272 -1.26 -6.95 -11.89
CA LEU A 272 -0.94 -6.60 -10.49
C LEU A 272 -1.79 -7.39 -9.49
N VAL A 273 -2.35 -8.54 -9.89
CA VAL A 273 -3.05 -9.46 -8.99
C VAL A 273 -2.15 -10.65 -8.71
N PHE A 274 -1.80 -10.85 -7.43
CA PHE A 274 -0.92 -11.93 -7.00
C PHE A 274 -1.61 -12.76 -5.92
N THR A 275 -1.63 -14.08 -6.11
CA THR A 275 -2.06 -15.05 -5.11
C THR A 275 -0.94 -15.42 -4.15
N SER A 276 -1.23 -16.23 -3.14
CA SER A 276 -0.25 -16.82 -2.22
C SER A 276 0.91 -17.49 -2.96
N ASP A 277 0.61 -18.31 -3.97
CA ASP A 277 1.61 -19.08 -4.72
C ASP A 277 2.46 -18.17 -5.62
N ASP A 278 1.83 -17.18 -6.25
CA ASP A 278 2.55 -16.19 -7.06
C ASP A 278 3.53 -15.41 -6.19
N THR A 279 3.11 -15.03 -4.99
CA THR A 279 3.94 -14.28 -4.04
C THR A 279 5.15 -15.09 -3.58
N LEU A 280 4.96 -16.36 -3.24
CA LEU A 280 6.06 -17.25 -2.85
C LEU A 280 7.09 -17.38 -3.99
N LYS A 281 6.64 -17.62 -5.22
CA LYS A 281 7.52 -17.68 -6.41
C LYS A 281 8.25 -16.35 -6.66
N ARG A 282 7.58 -15.22 -6.41
CA ARG A 282 8.20 -13.89 -6.55
C ARG A 282 9.30 -13.69 -5.52
N VAL A 283 9.08 -14.06 -4.26
CA VAL A 283 10.10 -13.95 -3.21
C VAL A 283 11.29 -14.85 -3.48
N GLU A 284 11.06 -16.08 -3.96
CA GLU A 284 12.15 -16.96 -4.41
C GLU A 284 12.99 -16.33 -5.52
N LYS A 285 12.34 -15.65 -6.48
CA LYS A 285 13.00 -15.05 -7.64
C LYS A 285 13.71 -13.72 -7.33
N PHE A 286 13.07 -12.85 -6.55
CA PHE A 286 13.48 -11.45 -6.39
C PHE A 286 13.98 -11.12 -4.98
N GLY A 287 13.82 -12.02 -4.02
CA GLY A 287 13.98 -11.71 -2.60
C GLY A 287 12.90 -10.75 -2.10
N ASP A 288 13.22 -10.02 -1.03
CA ASP A 288 12.33 -9.00 -0.46
C ASP A 288 12.52 -7.65 -1.16
N LEU A 289 11.68 -7.37 -2.16
CA LEU A 289 11.66 -6.07 -2.86
C LEU A 289 11.32 -4.89 -1.93
N PHE A 290 10.75 -5.16 -0.76
CA PHE A 290 10.36 -4.14 0.21
C PHE A 290 11.37 -3.96 1.35
N GLU A 291 12.44 -4.76 1.37
CA GLU A 291 13.50 -4.69 2.38
C GLU A 291 14.07 -3.26 2.58
N PRO A 292 14.27 -2.45 1.52
CA PRO A 292 14.75 -1.08 1.68
C PRO A 292 13.85 -0.21 2.57
N VAL A 293 12.55 -0.51 2.67
CA VAL A 293 11.62 0.22 3.55
C VAL A 293 12.00 0.05 5.03
N LEU A 294 12.62 -1.06 5.40
CA LEU A 294 13.08 -1.32 6.76
C LEU A 294 14.41 -0.65 7.10
N LYS A 295 15.24 -0.34 6.09
CA LYS A 295 16.65 0.02 6.26
C LYS A 295 16.96 1.48 5.91
N LEU A 296 16.33 2.01 4.86
CA LEU A 296 16.66 3.34 4.35
C LEU A 296 16.25 4.42 5.35
N LYS A 297 17.19 5.31 5.65
CA LYS A 297 16.95 6.50 6.47
C LYS A 297 16.82 7.70 5.54
N GLN A 298 15.64 8.30 5.51
CA GLN A 298 15.38 9.46 4.66
C GLN A 298 14.80 10.59 5.49
N LYS A 299 15.28 11.81 5.23
CA LYS A 299 14.83 13.00 5.93
C LYS A 299 13.55 13.51 5.28
N LEU A 300 12.46 13.56 6.05
CA LEU A 300 11.21 14.18 5.61
C LEU A 300 11.48 15.66 5.26
N PRO A 301 11.17 16.13 4.05
CA PRO A 301 11.25 17.55 3.72
C PRO A 301 10.25 18.35 4.55
N SER A 302 10.55 19.65 4.74
CA SER A 302 9.65 20.53 5.46
C SER A 302 8.43 20.89 4.62
N LEU A 303 7.34 21.33 5.27
CA LEU A 303 6.13 21.77 4.57
C LEU A 303 6.42 22.95 3.64
N GLU A 304 7.31 23.87 4.03
CA GLU A 304 7.68 25.02 3.21
C GLU A 304 8.34 24.59 1.89
N LYS A 305 9.14 23.52 1.93
CA LYS A 305 9.73 22.95 0.70
C LYS A 305 8.68 22.30 -0.19
N LEU A 306 7.68 21.65 0.39
CA LEU A 306 6.56 21.09 -0.37
C LEU A 306 5.70 22.18 -1.00
N ASP A 307 5.43 23.26 -0.26
CA ASP A 307 4.70 24.43 -0.77
C ASP A 307 5.48 25.17 -1.87
N ALA A 308 6.81 25.29 -1.73
CA ALA A 308 7.65 25.85 -2.80
C ALA A 308 7.55 25.02 -4.10
N LEU A 309 7.63 23.68 -3.98
CA LEU A 309 7.44 22.77 -5.12
C LEU A 309 6.05 22.90 -5.73
N ARG A 310 5.01 23.07 -4.90
CA ARG A 310 3.64 23.32 -5.38
C ARG A 310 3.56 24.56 -6.25
N GLN A 311 4.18 25.67 -5.84
CA GLN A 311 4.18 26.92 -6.62
C GLN A 311 4.94 26.76 -7.94
N GLU A 312 6.05 26.03 -7.94
CA GLU A 312 6.82 25.70 -9.13
C GLU A 312 5.97 24.91 -10.15
N LEU A 313 5.33 23.84 -9.71
CA LEU A 313 4.48 22.99 -10.57
C LEU A 313 3.29 23.75 -11.17
N ILE A 314 2.66 24.64 -10.40
CA ILE A 314 1.59 25.52 -10.89
C ILE A 314 2.15 26.48 -11.96
N GLY A 315 3.33 27.05 -11.73
CA GLY A 315 4.00 27.94 -12.68
C GLY A 315 4.32 27.25 -14.01
N GLU A 316 4.85 26.02 -13.96
CA GLU A 316 5.16 25.19 -15.13
C GLU A 316 3.90 24.88 -15.96
N ALA A 317 2.82 24.45 -15.31
CA ALA A 317 1.55 24.15 -15.97
C ALA A 317 0.95 25.39 -16.67
N GLN A 318 1.10 26.57 -16.06
CA GLN A 318 0.67 27.84 -16.66
C GLN A 318 1.58 28.30 -17.81
N MET A 319 2.86 27.91 -17.84
CA MET A 319 3.76 28.21 -18.96
C MET A 319 3.51 27.29 -20.15
N ASP A 320 3.14 26.02 -19.93
CA ASP A 320 2.85 25.08 -21.02
C ASP A 320 1.54 25.42 -21.75
N THR A 321 0.52 25.91 -21.03
CA THR A 321 -0.73 26.41 -21.63
C THR A 321 -0.56 27.71 -22.42
N ARG A 322 0.54 28.44 -22.21
CA ARG A 322 0.92 29.64 -22.98
C ARG A 322 1.67 29.34 -24.27
N LYS A 323 2.11 28.09 -24.50
CA LYS A 323 2.69 27.72 -25.81
C LYS A 323 1.57 27.62 -26.85
N PRO A 324 1.71 28.30 -28.01
CA PRO A 324 0.73 28.17 -29.08
C PRO A 324 0.62 26.69 -29.49
N PRO A 325 -0.60 26.19 -29.76
CA PRO A 325 -0.79 24.79 -30.13
C PRO A 325 0.07 24.46 -31.35
N LYS A 326 0.71 23.27 -31.33
CA LYS A 326 1.48 22.79 -32.47
C LYS A 326 0.58 22.84 -33.71
N PRO A 327 1.01 23.48 -34.82
CA PRO A 327 0.18 23.59 -36.00
C PRO A 327 -0.18 22.18 -36.49
N THR A 328 -1.48 21.95 -36.67
CA THR A 328 -2.01 20.69 -37.18
C THR A 328 -1.38 20.35 -38.54
N ALA A 329 -1.38 19.08 -38.93
CA ALA A 329 -0.90 18.68 -40.27
C ALA A 329 -1.60 19.48 -41.38
N ALA A 330 -2.89 19.80 -41.21
CA ALA A 330 -3.65 20.67 -42.09
C ALA A 330 -3.14 22.13 -42.10
N ALA A 331 -2.81 22.70 -40.93
CA ALA A 331 -2.24 24.05 -40.84
C ALA A 331 -0.83 24.13 -41.44
N LYS A 332 0.00 23.09 -41.26
CA LYS A 332 1.32 22.98 -41.91
C LYS A 332 1.20 22.86 -43.43
N ALA A 333 0.26 22.06 -43.94
CA ALA A 333 0.00 21.92 -45.38
C ALA A 333 -0.49 23.24 -46.00
N ARG A 334 -1.37 23.98 -45.30
CA ARG A 334 -1.89 25.28 -45.76
C ARG A 334 -0.81 26.37 -45.77
N ALA A 335 0.07 26.39 -44.76
CA ALA A 335 1.22 27.29 -44.70
C ALA A 335 2.25 27.00 -45.81
N ALA A 336 2.54 25.72 -46.08
CA ALA A 336 3.42 25.31 -47.20
C ALA A 336 2.84 25.69 -48.56
N LYS A 337 1.52 25.56 -48.73
CA LYS A 337 0.82 25.96 -49.98
C LYS A 337 0.83 27.49 -50.17
N MET A 338 0.71 28.27 -49.09
CA MET A 338 0.85 29.74 -49.16
C MET A 338 2.28 30.21 -49.42
N ALA A 339 3.29 29.53 -48.87
CA ALA A 339 4.70 29.84 -49.14
C ALA A 339 5.12 29.54 -50.59
N GLY A 340 4.55 28.50 -51.21
CA GLY A 340 4.77 28.15 -52.62
C GLY A 340 4.09 29.08 -53.64
N VAL A 341 3.07 29.85 -53.24
CA VAL A 341 2.40 30.82 -54.12
C VAL A 341 3.20 32.14 -54.19
N ARG A 342 3.89 32.53 -53.11
CA ARG A 342 4.71 33.76 -53.07
C ARG A 342 6.01 33.70 -53.89
N THR A 343 6.53 32.52 -54.18
CA THR A 343 7.75 32.35 -54.99
C THR A 343 7.50 32.37 -56.50
N LYS A 344 6.25 32.18 -56.96
CA LYS A 344 5.92 32.24 -58.39
C LYS A 344 5.62 33.65 -58.93
N SER A 345 5.43 34.66 -58.07
CA SER A 345 5.12 36.04 -58.50
C SER A 345 6.33 36.98 -58.61
N ARG A 346 7.58 36.47 -58.52
CA ARG A 346 8.81 37.29 -58.60
C ARG A 346 9.71 37.02 -59.82
N LYS A 347 9.24 36.23 -60.79
CA LYS A 347 9.88 36.07 -62.12
C LYS A 347 8.94 36.58 -63.21
N ALA A 348 8.75 37.89 -63.25
CA ALA A 348 8.19 38.61 -64.40
C ALA A 348 8.52 40.10 -64.23
N ARG A 349 9.76 40.46 -64.55
CA ARG A 349 10.15 41.80 -65.00
C ARG A 349 11.42 41.66 -65.81
#